data_AF-W4LHB6-F1
#
_entry.id   AF-W4LHB6-F1
#
_cell.length_a   1.000
_cell.length_b   1.000
_cell.length_c   1.000
_cell.angle_alpha   90.00
_cell.angle_beta   90.00
_cell.angle_gamma   90.00
#
_symmetry.space_group_name_H-M   'P 1'
#
loop_
_entity.id
_entity.type
_entity.pdbx_description
1 polymer ?
#
loop_
_entity_poly.entity_id
_entity_poly.type
_entity_poly.pdbx_seq_one_letter_code
_entity_poly.pdbx_strand_id
1 'polypeptide(L)'
;MRQDEFARHEADARDLIEALDKLKLSRDRQASADFETQVMARAAQEPAPRRGLWSWLLDLRWGVASPPMRIAMAALSVFILVGAVSQYVTWTRAYWMGISPDALHEARIQEHLWQKNFDCAAQLDYESANYAAIAGEQVTVVTWACPSGDVLVTLESVSDEISQRSVWVALDAPDLNVELLDWLTSSAFAASPDRVAQRQRPRLSVLCQKRLPKKRLLRRMQHKPGRCVDEVIDTRSGRVIERRKAPCKPC
;
A
#
# COMPACT_ATOMS: atom_id res chain seq x y z
N MET A 1 -42.32 -2.37 14.42
CA MET A 1 -41.46 -1.20 14.11
C MET A 1 -40.00 -1.55 13.87
N ARG A 2 -39.33 -2.34 14.73
CA ARG A 2 -37.87 -2.60 14.58
C ARG A 2 -37.47 -3.56 13.43
N GLN A 3 -38.38 -4.39 12.92
CA GLN A 3 -38.09 -5.33 11.81
C GLN A 3 -38.15 -4.67 10.43
N ASP A 4 -39.03 -3.69 10.22
CA ASP A 4 -39.15 -2.99 8.93
C ASP A 4 -37.97 -2.04 8.68
N GLU A 5 -37.38 -1.47 9.74
CA GLU A 5 -36.16 -0.66 9.65
C GLU A 5 -34.95 -1.52 9.25
N PHE A 6 -34.85 -2.75 9.79
CA PHE A 6 -33.78 -3.67 9.43
C PHE A 6 -33.86 -4.11 7.97
N ALA A 7 -35.05 -4.39 7.46
CA ALA A 7 -35.26 -4.76 6.06
C ALA A 7 -34.92 -3.62 5.08
N ARG A 8 -35.15 -2.36 5.47
CA ARG A 8 -34.72 -1.19 4.69
C ARG A 8 -33.21 -1.02 4.68
N HIS A 9 -32.55 -1.18 5.83
CA HIS A 9 -31.10 -1.09 5.92
C HIS A 9 -30.37 -2.19 5.14
N GLU A 10 -30.94 -3.40 5.08
CA GLU A 10 -30.36 -4.49 4.28
C GLU A 10 -30.49 -4.24 2.77
N ALA A 11 -31.58 -3.60 2.33
CA ALA A 11 -31.74 -3.18 0.94
C ALA A 11 -30.74 -2.08 0.57
N ASP A 12 -30.62 -1.05 1.40
CA ASP A 12 -29.69 0.07 1.19
C ASP A 12 -28.22 -0.40 1.14
N ALA A 13 -27.84 -1.37 1.98
CA ALA A 13 -26.48 -1.92 1.99
C ALA A 13 -26.16 -2.71 0.73
N ARG A 14 -27.13 -3.45 0.16
CA ARG A 14 -26.93 -4.19 -1.10
C ARG A 14 -26.75 -3.25 -2.28
N ASP A 15 -27.54 -2.18 -2.35
CA ASP A 15 -27.42 -1.17 -3.41
C ASP A 15 -26.07 -0.46 -3.35
N LEU A 16 -25.54 -0.23 -2.15
CA LEU A 16 -24.24 0.40 -1.95
C LEU A 16 -23.07 -0.51 -2.35
N ILE A 17 -23.17 -1.81 -2.06
CA ILE A 17 -22.18 -2.82 -2.49
C ILE A 17 -22.20 -2.94 -4.02
N GLU A 18 -23.38 -2.97 -4.64
CA GLU A 18 -23.49 -3.03 -6.11
C GLU A 18 -22.95 -1.75 -6.77
N ALA A 19 -23.20 -0.58 -6.18
CA ALA A 19 -22.65 0.69 -6.65
C ALA A 19 -21.11 0.73 -6.53
N LEU A 20 -20.55 0.22 -5.43
CA LEU A 20 -19.10 0.13 -5.22
C LEU A 20 -18.44 -0.85 -6.20
N ASP A 21 -19.07 -1.99 -6.47
CA ASP A 21 -18.54 -2.98 -7.40
C ASP A 21 -18.60 -2.45 -8.85
N LYS A 22 -19.66 -1.73 -9.22
CA LYS A 22 -19.75 -0.99 -10.49
C LYS A 22 -18.69 0.10 -10.59
N LEU A 23 -18.42 0.85 -9.53
CA LEU A 23 -17.37 1.87 -9.49
C LEU A 23 -15.96 1.28 -9.55
N LYS A 24 -15.74 0.09 -8.97
CA LYS A 24 -14.46 -0.60 -9.01
C LYS A 24 -14.20 -1.20 -10.40
N LEU A 25 -15.21 -1.83 -10.99
CA LEU A 25 -15.17 -2.30 -12.38
C LEU A 25 -15.02 -1.15 -13.39
N SER A 26 -15.65 0.01 -13.14
CA SER A 26 -15.46 1.19 -13.98
C SER A 26 -14.07 1.78 -13.79
N ARG A 27 -13.56 1.89 -12.56
CA ARG A 27 -12.21 2.38 -12.27
C ARG A 27 -11.12 1.48 -12.84
N ASP A 28 -11.26 0.15 -12.77
CA ASP A 28 -10.28 -0.79 -13.34
C ASP A 28 -10.34 -0.80 -14.88
N ARG A 29 -11.52 -0.63 -15.50
CA ARG A 29 -11.62 -0.45 -16.96
C ARG A 29 -11.11 0.92 -17.42
N GLN A 30 -11.40 1.98 -16.68
CA GLN A 30 -10.92 3.34 -16.98
C GLN A 30 -9.41 3.45 -16.74
N ALA A 31 -8.84 2.81 -15.70
CA ALA A 31 -7.40 2.84 -15.46
C ALA A 31 -6.59 2.15 -16.57
N SER A 32 -7.16 1.19 -17.31
CA SER A 32 -6.48 0.53 -18.43
C SER A 32 -6.79 1.19 -19.79
N ALA A 33 -8.07 1.50 -20.06
CA ALA A 33 -8.49 2.05 -21.34
C ALA A 33 -8.34 3.58 -21.41
N ASP A 34 -8.63 4.31 -20.33
CA ASP A 34 -8.44 5.76 -20.26
C ASP A 34 -6.97 6.13 -20.07
N PHE A 35 -6.12 5.25 -19.50
CA PHE A 35 -4.68 5.52 -19.47
C PHE A 35 -4.06 5.42 -20.86
N GLU A 36 -4.32 4.36 -21.62
CA GLU A 36 -3.85 4.29 -23.01
C GLU A 36 -4.47 5.38 -23.87
N THR A 37 -5.77 5.65 -23.76
CA THR A 37 -6.38 6.74 -24.54
C THR A 37 -6.01 8.13 -24.04
N GLN A 38 -5.72 8.37 -22.76
CA GLN A 38 -5.16 9.65 -22.30
C GLN A 38 -3.69 9.80 -22.68
N VAL A 39 -2.88 8.73 -22.62
CA VAL A 39 -1.49 8.76 -23.10
C VAL A 39 -1.49 9.01 -24.61
N MET A 40 -2.34 8.33 -25.37
CA MET A 40 -2.48 8.55 -26.82
C MET A 40 -3.14 9.89 -27.16
N ALA A 41 -4.14 10.37 -26.41
CA ALA A 41 -4.78 11.67 -26.61
C ALA A 41 -3.86 12.81 -26.21
N ARG A 42 -3.03 12.64 -25.18
CA ARG A 42 -2.00 13.61 -24.79
C ARG A 42 -0.86 13.61 -25.80
N ALA A 43 -0.47 12.45 -26.33
CA ALA A 43 0.45 12.35 -27.47
C ALA A 43 -0.13 12.92 -28.78
N ALA A 44 -1.45 12.91 -28.96
CA ALA A 44 -2.14 13.48 -30.13
C ALA A 44 -2.48 14.98 -29.98
N GLN A 45 -2.62 15.49 -28.74
CA GLN A 45 -2.78 16.91 -28.42
C GLN A 45 -1.44 17.64 -28.33
N GLU A 46 -0.31 16.93 -28.24
CA GLU A 46 0.96 17.54 -28.55
C GLU A 46 0.89 18.04 -30.00
N PRO A 47 1.04 19.36 -30.23
CA PRO A 47 0.91 19.91 -31.56
C PRO A 47 1.92 19.19 -32.44
N ALA A 48 1.43 18.56 -33.53
CA ALA A 48 2.25 17.84 -34.49
C ALA A 48 3.55 18.64 -34.68
N PRO A 49 4.73 18.04 -34.39
CA PRO A 49 5.97 18.79 -34.23
C PRO A 49 6.08 19.68 -35.46
N ARG A 50 5.97 21.01 -35.23
CA ARG A 50 5.95 21.99 -36.31
C ARG A 50 7.11 21.61 -37.22
N ARG A 51 6.80 21.17 -38.45
CA ARG A 51 7.77 20.64 -39.42
C ARG A 51 8.94 21.59 -39.73
N GLY A 52 8.93 22.82 -39.20
CA GLY A 52 10.02 23.79 -39.28
C GLY A 52 10.95 23.91 -38.07
N LEU A 53 10.69 23.24 -36.93
CA LEU A 53 11.54 23.37 -35.72
C LEU A 53 12.58 22.24 -35.56
N TRP A 54 12.49 21.20 -36.40
CA TRP A 54 13.51 20.14 -36.50
C TRP A 54 14.13 20.05 -37.90
N SER A 55 13.67 20.84 -38.87
CA SER A 55 14.30 20.91 -40.20
C SER A 55 15.75 21.42 -40.10
N TRP A 56 16.04 22.38 -39.20
CA TRP A 56 17.42 22.81 -38.93
C TRP A 56 18.29 21.70 -38.31
N LEU A 57 17.70 20.73 -37.60
CA LEU A 57 18.40 19.56 -37.05
C LEU A 57 18.68 18.50 -38.12
N LEU A 58 17.89 18.45 -39.19
CA LEU A 58 18.15 17.59 -40.35
C LEU A 58 19.06 18.27 -41.40
N ASP A 59 19.05 19.60 -41.49
CA ASP A 59 20.00 20.39 -42.29
C ASP A 59 21.39 20.52 -41.64
N LEU A 60 21.54 20.11 -40.37
CA LEU A 60 22.82 19.93 -39.69
C LEU A 60 23.66 18.75 -40.23
N ARG A 61 23.25 18.14 -41.34
CA ARG A 61 24.05 17.15 -42.10
C ARG A 61 25.38 17.72 -42.64
N TRP A 62 25.57 19.05 -42.62
CA TRP A 62 26.78 19.72 -43.11
C TRP A 62 27.54 20.59 -42.09
N GLY A 63 27.15 20.57 -40.80
CA GLY A 63 27.74 21.45 -39.77
C GLY A 63 28.46 20.76 -38.60
N VAL A 64 28.32 19.45 -38.40
CA VAL A 64 28.97 18.71 -37.28
C VAL A 64 30.41 18.29 -37.60
N ALA A 65 31.10 19.05 -38.45
CA ALA A 65 32.46 18.77 -38.90
C ALA A 65 33.54 19.25 -37.92
N SER A 66 33.19 20.11 -36.95
CA SER A 66 34.16 20.54 -35.95
C SER A 66 34.32 19.45 -34.87
N PRO A 67 35.55 18.98 -34.60
CA PRO A 67 35.85 18.05 -33.51
C PRO A 67 35.20 18.40 -32.15
N PRO A 68 35.15 19.67 -31.69
CA PRO A 68 34.58 19.99 -30.38
C PRO A 68 33.08 19.71 -30.28
N MET A 69 32.31 19.87 -31.38
CA MET A 69 30.86 19.66 -31.35
C MET A 69 30.51 18.17 -31.23
N ARG A 70 31.31 17.29 -31.84
CA ARG A 70 31.17 15.83 -31.70
C ARG A 70 31.46 15.38 -30.27
N ILE A 71 32.50 15.94 -29.66
CA ILE A 71 32.86 15.66 -28.27
C ILE A 71 31.75 16.15 -27.32
N ALA A 72 31.21 17.34 -27.54
CA ALA A 72 30.11 17.88 -26.74
C ALA A 72 28.84 17.02 -26.82
N MET A 73 28.45 16.58 -28.02
CA MET A 73 27.29 15.71 -28.21
C MET A 73 27.49 14.32 -27.61
N ALA A 74 28.69 13.73 -27.78
CA ALA A 74 29.02 12.45 -27.15
C ALA A 74 29.00 12.55 -25.62
N ALA A 75 29.59 13.62 -25.06
CA ALA A 75 29.56 13.88 -23.63
C ALA A 75 28.13 14.06 -23.10
N LEU A 76 27.29 14.84 -23.79
CA LEU A 76 25.88 15.02 -23.43
C LEU A 76 25.10 13.69 -23.47
N SER A 77 25.33 12.88 -24.50
CA SER A 77 24.71 11.56 -24.64
C SER A 77 25.09 10.63 -23.48
N VAL A 78 26.38 10.60 -23.12
CA VAL A 78 26.87 9.84 -21.96
C VAL A 78 26.26 10.40 -20.68
N PHE A 79 26.16 11.71 -20.54
CA PHE A 79 25.59 12.34 -19.34
C PHE A 79 24.10 12.00 -19.17
N ILE A 80 23.32 11.99 -20.25
CA ILE A 80 21.90 11.59 -20.25
C ILE A 80 21.77 10.11 -19.88
N LEU A 81 22.59 9.24 -20.49
CA LEU A 81 22.57 7.81 -20.20
C LEU A 81 22.94 7.54 -18.74
N VAL A 82 24.03 8.12 -18.24
CA VAL A 82 24.49 7.95 -16.85
C VAL A 82 23.49 8.57 -15.86
N GLY A 83 22.91 9.72 -16.19
CA GLY A 83 21.88 10.36 -15.36
C GLY A 83 20.62 9.53 -15.22
N ALA A 84 20.22 8.79 -16.27
CA ALA A 84 19.04 7.94 -16.25
C ALA A 84 19.26 6.58 -15.56
N VAL A 85 20.51 6.14 -15.36
CA VAL A 85 20.84 4.82 -14.76
C VAL A 85 20.15 4.62 -13.40
N SER A 86 20.13 5.65 -12.54
CA SER A 86 19.52 5.56 -11.21
C SER A 86 18.02 5.26 -11.26
N GLN A 87 17.30 5.86 -12.23
CA GLN A 87 15.88 5.66 -12.45
C GLN A 87 15.59 4.25 -12.98
N TYR A 88 16.40 3.76 -13.94
CA TYR A 88 16.31 2.39 -14.44
C TYR A 88 16.57 1.33 -13.36
N VAL A 89 17.56 1.54 -12.49
CA VAL A 89 17.84 0.63 -11.36
C VAL A 89 16.65 0.60 -10.39
N THR A 90 15.98 1.73 -10.18
CA THR A 90 14.81 1.80 -9.30
C THR A 90 13.62 1.09 -9.92
N TRP A 91 13.34 1.34 -11.19
CA TRP A 91 12.26 0.69 -11.94
C TRP A 91 12.44 -0.82 -12.06
N THR A 92 13.65 -1.28 -12.36
CA THR A 92 13.95 -2.73 -12.43
C THR A 92 13.76 -3.40 -11.07
N ARG A 93 14.25 -2.81 -9.98
CA ARG A 93 14.00 -3.33 -8.62
C ARG A 93 12.52 -3.36 -8.26
N ALA A 94 11.79 -2.30 -8.61
CA ALA A 94 10.35 -2.21 -8.38
C ALA A 94 9.59 -3.32 -9.14
N TYR A 95 9.94 -3.53 -10.41
CA TYR A 95 9.42 -4.61 -11.25
C TYR A 95 9.69 -6.00 -10.66
N TRP A 96 10.93 -6.30 -10.27
CA TRP A 96 11.27 -7.58 -9.62
C TRP A 96 10.55 -7.79 -8.29
N MET A 97 10.20 -6.71 -7.59
CA MET A 97 9.50 -6.75 -6.32
C MET A 97 7.97 -6.80 -6.46
N GLY A 98 7.42 -6.52 -7.65
CA GLY A 98 5.99 -6.40 -7.91
C GLY A 98 5.35 -5.16 -7.27
N ILE A 99 6.10 -4.08 -7.10
CA ILE A 99 5.67 -2.84 -6.42
C ILE A 99 5.91 -1.66 -7.38
N SER A 100 5.12 -0.58 -7.28
CA SER A 100 5.40 0.63 -8.07
C SER A 100 6.75 1.25 -7.65
N PRO A 101 7.47 1.92 -8.56
CA PRO A 101 8.73 2.60 -8.22
C PRO A 101 8.58 3.60 -7.07
N ASP A 102 7.44 4.28 -6.99
CA ASP A 102 7.16 5.30 -5.98
C ASP A 102 6.99 4.70 -4.58
N ALA A 103 6.38 3.51 -4.48
CA ALA A 103 6.19 2.82 -3.20
C ALA A 103 7.43 2.03 -2.73
N LEU A 104 8.53 2.07 -3.48
CA LEU A 104 9.73 1.29 -3.18
C LEU A 104 10.47 1.80 -1.93
N HIS A 105 10.43 3.10 -1.68
CA HIS A 105 11.00 3.70 -0.47
C HIS A 105 10.22 3.26 0.78
N GLU A 106 8.89 3.41 0.76
CA GLU A 106 8.00 2.98 1.82
C GLU A 106 8.11 1.48 2.10
N ALA A 107 8.17 0.66 1.05
CA ALA A 107 8.33 -0.78 1.17
C ALA A 107 9.61 -1.18 1.92
N ARG A 108 10.72 -0.45 1.71
CA ARG A 108 11.98 -0.67 2.45
C ARG A 108 11.85 -0.25 3.91
N ILE A 109 11.20 0.88 4.18
CA ILE A 109 10.95 1.35 5.55
C ILE A 109 10.09 0.34 6.29
N GLN A 110 8.98 -0.10 5.69
CA GLN A 110 8.12 -1.13 6.28
C GLN A 110 8.89 -2.41 6.56
N GLU A 111 9.67 -2.87 5.59
CA GLU A 111 10.50 -4.06 5.78
C GLU A 111 11.46 -3.91 6.96
N HIS A 112 12.11 -2.74 7.08
CA HIS A 112 13.00 -2.44 8.20
C HIS A 112 12.25 -2.41 9.54
N LEU A 113 11.08 -1.78 9.61
CA LEU A 113 10.28 -1.70 10.83
C LEU A 113 9.75 -3.06 11.27
N TRP A 114 9.36 -3.92 10.33
CA TRP A 114 9.02 -5.31 10.62
C TRP A 114 10.20 -6.10 11.19
N GLN A 115 11.43 -5.79 10.78
CA GLN A 115 12.63 -6.42 11.32
C GLN A 115 12.99 -5.88 12.71
N LYS A 116 12.88 -4.56 12.91
CA LYS A 116 13.14 -3.85 14.18
C LYS A 116 12.16 -4.30 15.27
N ASN A 117 10.87 -4.33 14.96
CA ASN A 117 9.80 -4.60 15.92
C ASN A 117 9.36 -6.07 15.96
N PHE A 118 10.15 -6.99 15.38
CA PHE A 118 9.79 -8.41 15.28
C PHE A 118 9.47 -9.03 16.65
N ASP A 119 10.32 -8.79 17.66
CA ASP A 119 10.16 -9.40 18.99
C ASP A 119 9.00 -8.78 19.76
N CYS A 120 8.83 -7.46 19.66
CA CYS A 120 7.68 -6.77 20.23
C CYS A 120 6.36 -7.26 19.63
N ALA A 121 6.31 -7.46 18.30
CA ALA A 121 5.12 -7.96 17.61
C ALA A 121 4.73 -9.39 18.04
N ALA A 122 5.69 -10.20 18.47
CA ALA A 122 5.44 -11.55 18.96
C ALA A 122 4.78 -11.57 20.35
N GLN A 123 4.94 -10.50 21.13
CA GLN A 123 4.34 -10.33 22.46
C GLN A 123 2.96 -9.65 22.38
N LEU A 124 2.43 -9.49 21.18
CA LEU A 124 1.17 -8.83 20.93
C LEU A 124 0.01 -9.61 21.56
N ASP A 125 -0.48 -9.08 22.68
CA ASP A 125 -1.70 -9.52 23.34
C ASP A 125 -2.77 -8.43 23.20
N TYR A 126 -3.80 -8.72 22.41
CA TYR A 126 -4.85 -7.73 22.13
C TYR A 126 -5.74 -7.44 23.35
N GLU A 127 -5.62 -8.19 24.45
CA GLU A 127 -6.24 -7.79 25.72
C GLU A 127 -5.62 -6.50 26.27
N SER A 128 -4.35 -6.22 25.94
CA SER A 128 -3.62 -5.01 26.34
C SER A 128 -3.47 -3.99 25.21
N ALA A 129 -3.99 -4.27 24.01
CA ALA A 129 -3.82 -3.39 22.87
C ALA A 129 -4.64 -2.09 23.03
N ASN A 130 -3.91 -0.97 22.95
CA ASN A 130 -4.33 0.33 23.47
C ASN A 130 -5.66 0.84 22.90
N TYR A 131 -5.94 0.65 21.61
CA TYR A 131 -7.19 1.14 21.01
C TYR A 131 -7.71 0.23 19.88
N ALA A 132 -9.03 0.07 19.82
CA ALA A 132 -9.75 -0.50 18.69
C ALA A 132 -10.82 0.52 18.26
N ALA A 133 -10.73 1.04 17.04
CA ALA A 133 -11.70 1.97 16.50
C ALA A 133 -12.38 1.34 15.28
N ILE A 134 -13.69 1.55 15.16
CA ILE A 134 -14.47 1.09 14.01
C ILE A 134 -14.60 2.28 13.05
N ALA A 135 -13.92 2.22 11.91
CA ALA A 135 -14.00 3.24 10.87
C ALA A 135 -15.13 2.86 9.89
N GLY A 136 -16.37 3.25 10.22
CA GLY A 136 -17.58 2.81 9.51
C GLY A 136 -17.97 1.36 9.86
N GLU A 137 -19.09 0.84 9.34
CA GLU A 137 -19.61 -0.48 9.79
C GLU A 137 -18.74 -1.71 9.39
N GLN A 138 -17.71 -1.52 8.57
CA GLN A 138 -17.01 -2.61 7.89
C GLN A 138 -15.49 -2.67 8.10
N VAL A 139 -14.89 -1.76 8.87
CA VAL A 139 -13.43 -1.76 9.11
C VAL A 139 -13.12 -1.61 10.59
N THR A 140 -12.34 -2.54 11.13
CA THR A 140 -11.79 -2.48 12.48
C THR A 140 -10.33 -2.08 12.40
N VAL A 141 -9.98 -0.99 13.08
CA VAL A 141 -8.62 -0.50 13.23
C VAL A 141 -8.11 -0.91 14.59
N VAL A 142 -6.98 -1.60 14.61
CA VAL A 142 -6.32 -2.07 15.83
C VAL A 142 -4.94 -1.44 15.89
N THR A 143 -4.61 -0.81 17.01
CA THR A 143 -3.27 -0.28 17.25
C THR A 143 -2.55 -0.99 18.40
N TRP A 144 -1.24 -1.17 18.23
CA TRP A 144 -0.33 -1.69 19.25
C TRP A 144 0.93 -0.85 19.27
N ALA A 145 1.40 -0.44 20.45
CA ALA A 145 2.63 0.33 20.59
C ALA A 145 3.73 -0.52 21.22
N CYS A 146 4.93 -0.45 20.65
CA CYS A 146 6.13 -1.04 21.23
C CYS A 146 6.79 -0.10 22.24
N PRO A 147 7.59 -0.63 23.18
CA PRO A 147 8.41 0.19 24.08
C PRO A 147 9.38 1.13 23.35
N SER A 148 9.72 0.83 22.09
CA SER A 148 10.50 1.71 21.21
C SER A 148 9.76 3.00 20.81
N GLY A 149 8.44 3.06 21.00
CA GLY A 149 7.56 4.11 20.49
C GLY A 149 6.92 3.76 19.14
N ASP A 150 7.39 2.75 18.42
CA ASP A 150 6.80 2.38 17.12
C ASP A 150 5.40 1.78 17.31
N VAL A 151 4.48 2.09 16.38
CA VAL A 151 3.08 1.67 16.46
C VAL A 151 2.72 0.76 15.28
N LEU A 152 2.21 -0.43 15.57
CA LEU A 152 1.59 -1.32 14.59
C LEU A 152 0.12 -0.96 14.45
N VAL A 153 -0.29 -0.58 13.24
CA VAL A 153 -1.68 -0.34 12.87
C VAL A 153 -2.14 -1.49 12.01
N THR A 154 -3.18 -2.19 12.45
CA THR A 154 -3.81 -3.29 11.71
C THR A 154 -5.21 -2.89 11.30
N LEU A 155 -5.46 -2.93 10.00
CA LEU A 155 -6.75 -2.72 9.37
C LEU A 155 -7.34 -4.10 9.05
N GLU A 156 -8.50 -4.41 9.62
CA GLU A 156 -9.24 -5.64 9.37
C GLU A 156 -10.60 -5.28 8.78
N SER A 157 -10.89 -5.76 7.57
CA SER A 157 -12.25 -5.63 7.04
C SER A 157 -13.15 -6.69 7.67
N VAL A 158 -14.36 -6.29 8.02
CA VAL A 158 -15.41 -7.17 8.56
C VAL A 158 -15.99 -8.07 7.46
N SER A 159 -15.89 -7.66 6.18
CA SER A 159 -16.49 -8.39 5.07
C SER A 159 -15.59 -9.46 4.44
N ASP A 160 -14.27 -9.34 4.55
CA ASP A 160 -13.33 -10.25 3.89
C ASP A 160 -12.06 -10.51 4.72
N GLU A 161 -11.89 -11.76 5.16
CA GLU A 161 -10.78 -12.20 6.04
C GLU A 161 -9.39 -11.97 5.43
N ILE A 162 -9.26 -11.97 4.09
CA ILE A 162 -7.97 -11.86 3.40
C ILE A 162 -7.52 -10.40 3.23
N SER A 163 -8.40 -9.44 3.49
CA SER A 163 -8.12 -8.01 3.32
C SER A 163 -7.35 -7.36 4.47
N GLN A 164 -6.89 -8.15 5.46
CA GLN A 164 -6.13 -7.62 6.58
C GLN A 164 -4.77 -7.05 6.14
N ARG A 165 -4.48 -5.82 6.60
CA ARG A 165 -3.21 -5.15 6.38
C ARG A 165 -2.66 -4.58 7.69
N SER A 166 -1.41 -4.89 8.00
CA SER A 166 -0.70 -4.42 9.19
C SER A 166 0.50 -3.57 8.80
N VAL A 167 0.54 -2.31 9.23
CA VAL A 167 1.57 -1.32 8.87
C VAL A 167 2.24 -0.80 10.13
N TRP A 168 3.57 -0.70 10.11
CA TRP A 168 4.32 -0.06 11.19
C TRP A 168 4.47 1.43 10.94
N VAL A 169 4.24 2.22 11.98
CA VAL A 169 4.48 3.67 11.99
C VAL A 169 5.61 3.92 12.99
N ALA A 170 6.73 4.45 12.51
CA ALA A 170 7.85 4.84 13.36
C ALA A 170 7.55 6.19 14.00
N LEU A 171 7.63 6.29 15.33
CA LEU A 171 7.48 7.57 16.04
C LEU A 171 8.82 8.28 16.28
N ASP A 172 9.94 7.59 16.07
CA ASP A 172 11.30 8.11 16.20
C ASP A 172 11.86 8.70 14.89
N ALA A 173 11.07 8.73 13.82
CA ALA A 173 11.49 9.33 12.55
C ALA A 173 11.41 10.87 12.62
N PRO A 174 12.51 11.60 12.33
CA PRO A 174 12.49 13.07 12.26
C PRO A 174 11.55 13.59 11.15
N ASP A 175 11.27 12.75 10.16
CA ASP A 175 10.31 12.97 9.08
C ASP A 175 9.09 12.07 9.32
N LEU A 176 8.23 12.42 10.28
CA LEU A 176 6.88 11.85 10.32
C LEU A 176 6.17 12.30 9.04
N ASN A 177 6.25 11.47 7.99
CA ASN A 177 5.60 11.75 6.71
C ASN A 177 4.10 11.82 6.94
N VAL A 178 3.61 13.06 7.03
CA VAL A 178 2.20 13.41 7.16
C VAL A 178 1.40 12.75 6.05
N GLU A 179 1.98 12.47 4.88
CA GLU A 179 1.36 11.71 3.78
C GLU A 179 0.92 10.28 4.15
N LEU A 180 1.64 9.59 5.04
CA LEU A 180 1.24 8.24 5.49
C LEU A 180 0.07 8.33 6.48
N LEU A 181 0.03 9.40 7.28
CA LEU A 181 -1.14 9.75 8.08
C LEU A 181 -2.29 10.19 7.18
N ASP A 182 -2.00 10.95 6.12
CA ASP A 182 -2.97 11.51 5.21
C ASP A 182 -3.64 10.41 4.40
N TRP A 183 -2.91 9.39 3.94
CA TRP A 183 -3.50 8.16 3.39
C TRP A 183 -4.38 7.41 4.41
N LEU A 184 -3.97 7.37 5.69
CA LEU A 184 -4.77 6.75 6.76
C LEU A 184 -6.04 7.58 7.07
N THR A 185 -6.03 8.89 6.81
CA THR A 185 -7.15 9.81 7.09
C THR A 185 -7.95 10.24 5.85
N SER A 186 -7.46 10.00 4.63
CA SER A 186 -8.04 10.52 3.37
C SER A 186 -9.43 9.97 3.04
N SER A 187 -9.84 8.89 3.70
CA SER A 187 -11.20 8.36 3.63
C SER A 187 -11.95 8.39 4.96
N ALA A 188 -11.39 8.99 6.00
CA ALA A 188 -12.10 9.25 7.24
C ALA A 188 -12.91 10.54 7.07
N PHE A 189 -14.12 10.42 6.50
CA PHE A 189 -15.18 11.36 6.83
C PHE A 189 -15.24 11.45 8.35
N ALA A 190 -15.08 12.65 8.89
CA ALA A 190 -15.26 12.93 10.31
C ALA A 190 -16.68 12.53 10.73
N ALA A 191 -16.85 11.26 11.10
CA ALA A 191 -18.03 10.81 11.80
C ALA A 191 -18.07 11.61 13.10
N SER A 192 -19.19 12.27 13.36
CA SER A 192 -19.45 13.01 14.59
C SER A 192 -18.95 12.22 15.81
N PRO A 193 -18.23 12.84 16.76
CA PRO A 193 -17.61 12.17 17.91
C PRO A 193 -18.59 11.35 18.77
N ASP A 194 -19.90 11.52 18.57
CA ASP A 194 -20.96 10.76 19.25
C ASP A 194 -21.07 9.27 18.86
N ARG A 195 -20.29 8.76 17.89
CA ARG A 195 -20.46 7.39 17.37
C ARG A 195 -19.21 6.50 17.33
N VAL A 196 -18.21 6.75 18.16
CA VAL A 196 -17.20 5.71 18.44
C VAL A 196 -17.81 4.68 19.39
N ALA A 197 -18.60 3.76 18.84
CA ALA A 197 -19.10 2.62 19.61
C ALA A 197 -17.91 1.70 19.95
N GLN A 198 -17.45 1.77 21.20
CA GLN A 198 -16.42 0.88 21.74
C GLN A 198 -17.01 -0.55 21.84
N ARG A 199 -16.96 -1.31 20.75
CA ARG A 199 -17.40 -2.72 20.75
C ARG A 199 -16.38 -3.57 21.49
N GLN A 200 -16.87 -4.57 22.24
CA GLN A 200 -16.03 -5.59 22.85
C GLN A 200 -15.22 -6.31 21.76
N ARG A 201 -13.90 -6.23 21.88
CA ARG A 201 -12.95 -6.70 20.87
C ARG A 201 -12.88 -8.24 20.85
N PRO A 202 -12.73 -8.87 19.68
CA PRO A 202 -12.31 -10.27 19.64
C PRO A 202 -10.95 -10.44 20.32
N ARG A 203 -10.86 -11.40 21.24
CA ARG A 203 -9.61 -11.77 21.93
C ARG A 203 -8.64 -12.40 20.92
N LEU A 204 -7.61 -11.67 20.55
CA LEU A 204 -6.57 -12.10 19.61
C LEU A 204 -5.24 -12.16 20.34
N SER A 205 -4.55 -13.29 20.30
CA SER A 205 -3.19 -13.39 20.83
C SER A 205 -2.26 -13.99 19.79
N VAL A 206 -1.05 -13.42 19.68
CA VAL A 206 0.01 -14.00 18.86
C VAL A 206 0.65 -15.12 19.68
N LEU A 207 0.55 -16.36 19.19
CA LEU A 207 1.16 -17.51 19.85
C LEU A 207 2.65 -17.64 19.53
N CYS A 208 3.02 -17.31 18.30
CA CYS A 208 4.40 -17.34 17.84
C CYS A 208 4.56 -16.56 16.53
N GLN A 209 5.81 -16.25 16.22
CA GLN A 209 6.17 -15.58 14.98
C GLN A 209 7.51 -16.13 14.46
N LYS A 210 7.60 -16.34 13.14
CA LYS A 210 8.79 -16.90 12.49
C LYS A 210 9.08 -16.18 11.18
N ARG A 211 10.35 -15.82 10.97
CA ARG A 211 10.80 -15.25 9.69
C ARG A 211 10.83 -16.33 8.61
N LEU A 212 10.25 -16.01 7.46
CA LEU A 212 10.28 -16.83 6.27
C LEU A 212 11.19 -16.18 5.22
N PRO A 213 11.73 -16.97 4.26
CA PRO A 213 12.46 -16.41 3.13
C PRO A 213 11.57 -15.48 2.30
N LYS A 214 12.20 -14.63 1.46
CA LYS A 214 11.53 -13.68 0.56
C LYS A 214 10.72 -12.59 1.27
N LYS A 215 11.23 -12.07 2.40
CA LYS A 215 10.62 -10.94 3.14
C LYS A 215 9.19 -11.26 3.60
N ARG A 216 9.02 -12.48 4.11
CA ARG A 216 7.75 -12.98 4.62
C ARG A 216 7.84 -13.29 6.09
N LEU A 217 6.71 -13.21 6.76
CA LEU A 217 6.57 -13.45 8.18
C LEU A 217 5.45 -14.45 8.39
N LEU A 218 5.74 -15.57 9.04
CA LEU A 218 4.70 -16.46 9.57
C LEU A 218 4.31 -15.94 10.95
N ARG A 219 3.03 -15.66 11.15
CA ARG A 219 2.46 -15.29 12.44
C ARG A 219 1.34 -16.26 12.78
N ARG A 220 1.44 -16.96 13.90
CA ARG A 220 0.36 -17.81 14.39
C ARG A 220 -0.46 -17.05 15.40
N MET A 221 -1.75 -16.93 15.15
CA MET A 221 -2.67 -16.20 16.02
C MET A 221 -3.78 -17.10 16.53
N GLN A 222 -4.25 -16.81 17.74
CA GLN A 222 -5.45 -17.41 18.33
C GLN A 222 -6.57 -16.39 18.32
N HIS A 223 -7.62 -16.60 17.51
CA HIS A 223 -8.77 -15.69 17.42
C HIS A 223 -9.84 -15.98 18.48
N LYS A 224 -9.96 -17.25 18.86
CA LYS A 224 -10.87 -17.75 19.89
C LYS A 224 -10.20 -18.94 20.57
N PRO A 225 -10.60 -19.29 21.81
CA PRO A 225 -10.12 -20.51 22.45
C PRO A 225 -10.27 -21.71 21.50
N GLY A 226 -9.15 -22.39 21.21
CA GLY A 226 -9.10 -23.54 20.31
C GLY A 226 -9.15 -23.26 18.80
N ARG A 227 -9.25 -22.00 18.35
CA ARG A 227 -9.18 -21.62 16.93
C ARG A 227 -7.93 -20.79 16.64
N CYS A 228 -6.97 -21.43 15.97
CA CYS A 228 -5.72 -20.80 15.59
C CYS A 228 -5.52 -20.82 14.08
N VAL A 229 -4.85 -19.77 13.59
CA VAL A 229 -4.54 -19.59 12.18
C VAL A 229 -3.08 -19.22 12.03
N ASP A 230 -2.47 -19.74 10.97
CA ASP A 230 -1.20 -19.29 10.46
C ASP A 230 -1.47 -18.22 9.40
N GLU A 231 -0.87 -17.04 9.58
CA GLU A 231 -0.83 -15.97 8.60
C GLU A 231 0.56 -15.83 8.02
N VAL A 232 0.66 -15.69 6.71
CA VAL A 232 1.89 -15.33 6.03
C VAL A 232 1.78 -13.89 5.56
N ILE A 233 2.56 -12.99 6.15
CA ILE A 233 2.53 -11.55 5.89
C ILE A 233 3.72 -11.17 5.01
N ASP A 234 3.50 -10.35 3.97
CA ASP A 234 4.61 -9.70 3.26
C ASP A 234 5.09 -8.50 4.08
N THR A 235 6.34 -8.53 4.54
CA THR A 235 6.87 -7.47 5.40
C THR A 235 7.09 -6.15 4.68
N ARG A 236 6.99 -6.11 3.34
CA ARG A 236 7.12 -4.86 2.57
C ARG A 236 5.79 -4.11 2.47
N SER A 237 4.68 -4.84 2.34
CA SER A 237 3.35 -4.24 2.16
C SER A 237 2.48 -4.30 3.43
N GLY A 238 2.83 -5.19 4.37
CA GLY A 238 2.03 -5.46 5.54
C GLY A 238 0.80 -6.33 5.29
N ARG A 239 0.60 -6.81 4.06
CA ARG A 239 -0.59 -7.59 3.67
C ARG A 239 -0.45 -9.05 4.05
N VAL A 240 -1.55 -9.65 4.50
CA VAL A 240 -1.66 -11.10 4.65
C VAL A 240 -1.78 -11.73 3.25
N ILE A 241 -0.82 -12.56 2.86
CA ILE A 241 -0.78 -13.28 1.57
C ILE A 241 -1.52 -14.60 1.67
N GLU A 242 -1.34 -15.30 2.79
CA GLU A 242 -1.92 -16.63 3.02
C GLU A 242 -2.45 -16.69 4.45
N ARG A 243 -3.64 -17.23 4.63
CA ARG A 243 -4.21 -17.55 5.94
C ARG A 243 -4.71 -18.99 5.91
N ARG A 244 -4.29 -19.80 6.88
CA ARG A 244 -4.71 -21.20 6.99
C ARG A 244 -4.94 -21.61 8.44
N LYS A 245 -5.82 -22.58 8.66
CA LYS A 245 -6.05 -23.14 10.00
C LYS A 245 -4.80 -23.87 10.49
N ALA A 246 -4.47 -23.70 11.76
CA ALA A 246 -3.29 -24.27 12.39
C ALA A 246 -3.58 -24.77 13.81
N PRO A 247 -2.79 -25.71 14.35
CA PRO A 247 -2.92 -26.12 15.74
C PRO A 247 -2.57 -24.96 16.68
N CYS A 248 -3.30 -24.84 17.80
CA CYS A 248 -3.02 -23.86 18.86
C CYS A 248 -1.81 -24.26 19.71
N LYS A 249 -0.65 -24.38 19.07
CA LYS A 249 0.65 -24.60 19.71
C LYS A 249 1.61 -23.53 19.21
N PRO A 250 2.53 -23.03 20.06
CA PRO A 250 3.64 -22.22 19.59
C PRO A 250 4.36 -22.93 18.44
N CYS A 251 4.75 -22.16 17.44
CA CYS A 251 5.86 -22.49 16.56
C CYS A 251 7.17 -22.08 17.25
#